data_AF-A0A8T9BYU7-F1
#
_entry.id   AF-A0A8T9BYU7-F1
#
_cell.length_a   1.000
_cell.length_b   1.000
_cell.length_c   1.000
_cell.angle_alpha   90.00
_cell.angle_beta   90.00
_cell.angle_gamma   90.00
#
_symmetry.space_group_name_H-M   'P 1'
#
loop_
_entity.id
_entity.type
_entity.pdbx_description
1 polymer ?
#
loop_
_entity_poly.entity_id
_entity_poly.type
_entity_poly.pdbx_seq_one_letter_code
_entity_poly.pdbx_strand_id
1 'polypeptide(L)'
;MPQDLPPSGGYSAVQYKVRLMRALQRNLPARGFRPAVLLAGMAGVMTYGFWKLGKGIREQKYVYDPPARVNFAREKMWSRIHLIPLLTAEEDRDLVRRAF
;
A
#
# COMPACT_ATOMS: atom_id res chain seq x y z
N MET A 1 30.72 18.21 -66.60
CA MET A 1 29.65 17.45 -65.93
C MET A 1 28.71 18.48 -65.29
N PRO A 2 27.38 18.32 -65.37
CA PRO A 2 26.45 19.24 -64.71
C PRO A 2 26.70 19.22 -63.19
N GLN A 3 26.70 20.40 -62.56
CA GLN A 3 26.98 20.54 -61.13
C GLN A 3 25.65 20.50 -60.36
N ASP A 4 25.52 19.54 -59.43
CA ASP A 4 24.33 19.40 -58.61
C ASP A 4 24.21 20.59 -57.65
N LEU A 5 23.15 21.36 -57.83
CA LEU A 5 22.82 22.56 -57.08
C LEU A 5 21.54 22.32 -56.27
N PRO A 6 21.39 22.99 -55.11
CA PRO A 6 20.16 22.91 -54.35
C PRO A 6 18.98 23.49 -55.16
N PRO A 7 17.75 22.98 -54.94
CA PRO A 7 16.57 23.52 -55.59
C PRO A 7 16.41 25.01 -55.26
N SER A 8 15.90 25.81 -56.20
CA SER A 8 15.73 27.26 -56.05
C SER A 8 14.84 27.67 -54.86
N GLY A 9 13.97 26.76 -54.41
CA GLY A 9 13.14 26.90 -53.21
C GLY A 9 13.75 26.34 -51.91
N GLY A 10 14.99 25.85 -51.94
CA GLY A 10 15.66 25.23 -50.80
C GLY A 10 15.10 23.86 -50.39
N TYR A 11 15.73 23.21 -49.41
CA TYR A 11 15.22 21.97 -48.81
C TYR A 11 14.25 22.26 -47.67
N SER A 12 13.30 21.36 -47.43
CA SER A 12 12.41 21.46 -46.28
C SER A 12 13.19 21.39 -44.96
N ALA A 13 12.66 22.05 -43.92
CA ALA A 13 13.30 22.07 -42.63
C ALA A 13 13.35 20.65 -42.02
N VAL A 14 14.53 20.04 -42.01
CA VAL A 14 14.77 18.76 -41.34
C VAL A 14 14.92 19.00 -39.84
N GLN A 15 14.16 18.29 -39.02
CA GLN A 15 14.22 18.45 -37.58
C GLN A 15 15.44 17.70 -36.98
N TYR A 16 16.63 18.31 -37.03
CA TYR A 16 17.85 17.75 -36.44
C TYR A 16 17.94 18.07 -34.94
N LYS A 17 17.27 17.28 -34.10
CA LYS A 17 17.41 17.40 -32.65
C LYS A 17 18.73 16.72 -32.21
N VAL A 18 19.80 17.52 -32.13
CA VAL A 18 21.19 17.12 -31.85
C VAL A 18 21.28 16.26 -30.58
N ARG A 19 21.83 15.05 -30.74
CA ARG A 19 22.01 14.00 -29.71
C ARG A 19 22.93 14.42 -28.53
N LEU A 20 23.64 15.53 -28.63
CA LEU A 20 24.67 15.96 -27.66
C LEU A 20 24.20 16.92 -26.56
N MET A 21 22.93 17.34 -26.55
CA MET A 21 22.28 17.95 -25.36
C MET A 21 21.23 16.99 -24.79
N ARG A 22 21.72 16.12 -23.91
CA ARG A 22 21.20 14.78 -23.56
C ARG A 22 19.83 14.69 -22.87
N ALA A 23 19.06 15.77 -22.68
CA ALA A 23 17.76 15.65 -21.99
C ALA A 23 16.65 16.59 -22.49
N LEU A 24 16.96 17.79 -22.96
CA LEU A 24 15.95 18.79 -23.34
C LEU A 24 15.59 18.74 -24.85
N GLN A 25 16.51 18.23 -25.68
CA GLN A 25 16.40 18.30 -27.14
C GLN A 25 15.87 17.01 -27.77
N ARG A 26 15.07 16.19 -27.09
CA ARG A 26 14.19 15.22 -27.78
C ARG A 26 12.79 15.81 -27.75
N ASN A 27 11.96 15.62 -28.76
CA ASN A 27 10.58 16.08 -28.72
C ASN A 27 9.77 15.19 -27.75
N LEU A 28 10.23 15.12 -26.50
CA LEU A 28 9.69 14.25 -25.47
C LEU A 28 8.90 15.15 -24.53
N PRO A 29 7.56 15.16 -24.66
CA PRO A 29 6.75 16.00 -23.80
C PRO A 29 6.89 15.46 -22.38
N ALA A 30 7.28 16.33 -21.43
CA ALA A 30 7.24 16.02 -20.01
C ALA A 30 5.76 15.94 -19.58
N ARG A 31 5.14 14.78 -19.84
CA ARG A 31 3.75 14.47 -19.52
C ARG A 31 3.69 13.88 -18.13
N GLY A 32 2.80 14.40 -17.29
CA GLY A 32 2.56 13.89 -15.95
C GLY A 32 2.08 14.98 -15.00
N PHE A 33 1.64 14.55 -13.81
CA PHE A 33 1.34 15.47 -12.73
C PHE A 33 2.62 16.01 -12.11
N ARG A 34 2.56 17.24 -11.61
CA ARG A 34 3.67 17.83 -10.86
C ARG A 34 4.00 16.93 -9.65
N PRO A 35 5.28 16.74 -9.29
CA PRO A 35 5.67 15.85 -8.19
C PRO A 35 4.98 16.20 -6.87
N ALA A 36 4.72 17.49 -6.61
CA ALA A 36 3.96 17.93 -5.45
C ALA A 36 2.52 17.36 -5.40
N VAL A 37 1.85 17.24 -6.55
CA VAL A 37 0.49 16.68 -6.64
C VAL A 37 0.49 15.19 -6.32
N LEU A 38 1.53 14.47 -6.76
CA LEU A 38 1.69 13.05 -6.46
C LEU A 38 1.93 12.83 -4.96
N LEU A 39 2.77 13.66 -4.33
CA LEU A 39 3.01 13.60 -2.89
C LEU A 39 1.74 13.90 -2.08
N ALA A 40 0.97 14.91 -2.47
CA ALA A 40 -0.30 15.23 -1.84
C ALA A 40 -1.32 14.09 -1.98
N GLY A 41 -1.42 13.49 -3.17
CA GLY A 41 -2.27 12.32 -3.41
C GLY A 41 -1.88 11.12 -2.54
N MET A 42 -0.58 10.83 -2.46
CA MET A 42 -0.07 9.74 -1.62
C MET A 42 -0.33 10.00 -0.12
N ALA A 43 -0.10 11.23 0.35
CA ALA A 43 -0.40 11.60 1.73
C ALA A 43 -1.91 11.44 2.05
N GLY A 44 -2.79 11.80 1.11
CA GLY A 44 -4.24 11.56 1.22
C GLY A 44 -4.59 10.07 1.35
N VAL A 45 -3.98 9.21 0.53
CA VAL A 45 -4.19 7.75 0.62
C VAL A 45 -3.69 7.20 1.95
N MET A 46 -2.50 7.61 2.39
CA MET A 46 -1.92 7.15 3.65
C MET A 46 -2.77 7.58 4.84
N THR A 47 -3.14 8.85 4.93
CA THR A 47 -3.99 9.37 6.02
C THR A 47 -5.34 8.64 6.10
N TYR A 48 -5.99 8.38 4.96
CA TYR A 48 -7.20 7.57 4.92
C TYR A 48 -6.96 6.13 5.39
N GLY A 49 -5.86 5.51 4.94
CA GLY A 49 -5.46 4.16 5.36
C GLY A 49 -5.24 4.06 6.87
N PHE A 50 -4.52 5.03 7.45
CA PHE A 50 -4.29 5.10 8.91
C PHE A 50 -5.58 5.32 9.69
N TRP A 51 -6.52 6.13 9.19
CA TRP A 51 -7.82 6.31 9.82
C TRP A 51 -8.65 5.01 9.84
N LYS A 52 -8.66 4.27 8.72
CA LYS A 52 -9.37 2.98 8.62
C LYS A 52 -8.72 1.91 9.50
N LEU A 53 -7.39 1.85 9.53
CA LEU A 53 -6.63 0.95 10.39
C LEU A 53 -6.86 1.27 11.87
N GLY A 54 -6.89 2.55 12.25
CA GLY A 54 -7.24 2.97 13.60
C GLY A 54 -8.63 2.49 14.02
N LYS A 55 -9.63 2.56 13.13
CA LYS A 55 -10.96 1.97 13.39
C LYS A 55 -10.90 0.45 13.58
N GLY A 56 -10.20 -0.27 12.71
CA GLY A 56 -10.07 -1.73 12.82
C GLY A 56 -9.34 -2.18 14.09
N ILE A 57 -8.27 -1.49 14.49
CA ILE A 57 -7.59 -1.75 15.77
C ILE A 57 -8.54 -1.47 16.94
N ARG A 58 -9.37 -0.42 16.86
CA ARG A 58 -10.33 -0.13 17.92
C ARG A 58 -11.37 -1.25 18.07
N GLU A 59 -11.84 -1.79 16.96
CA GLU A 59 -12.75 -2.95 16.93
C GLU A 59 -12.10 -4.24 17.48
N GLN A 60 -10.78 -4.39 17.34
CA GLN A 60 -10.05 -5.53 17.89
C GLN A 60 -9.68 -5.37 19.39
N LYS A 61 -9.47 -4.14 19.85
CA LYS A 61 -8.80 -3.85 21.14
C LYS A 61 -9.71 -3.32 22.25
N TYR A 62 -10.85 -2.69 21.95
CA TYR A 62 -11.61 -2.00 23.00
C TYR A 62 -12.55 -2.91 23.78
N VAL A 63 -12.09 -3.15 25.01
CA VAL A 63 -12.82 -3.64 26.18
C VAL A 63 -13.69 -2.54 26.84
N TYR A 64 -13.74 -1.30 26.32
CA TYR A 64 -14.54 -0.18 26.85
C TYR A 64 -15.54 0.37 25.79
N ASP A 65 -16.82 -0.02 25.97
CA ASP A 65 -18.13 0.26 25.31
C ASP A 65 -18.29 1.25 24.11
N PRO A 66 -19.14 0.91 23.09
CA PRO A 66 -20.62 0.93 23.15
C PRO A 66 -21.35 -0.33 22.57
N PRO A 67 -22.67 -0.52 22.84
CA PRO A 67 -23.32 -1.83 22.82
C PRO A 67 -23.79 -2.23 21.41
N ALA A 68 -22.89 -2.72 20.54
CA ALA A 68 -23.33 -3.35 19.30
C ALA A 68 -22.32 -4.25 18.58
N ARG A 69 -21.06 -4.36 19.04
CA ARG A 69 -20.03 -5.09 18.28
C ARG A 69 -19.31 -6.13 19.13
N VAL A 70 -19.57 -7.38 18.77
CA VAL A 70 -18.85 -8.62 19.05
C VAL A 70 -17.34 -8.35 19.20
N ASN A 71 -16.86 -8.39 20.44
CA ASN A 71 -15.50 -8.04 20.81
C ASN A 71 -14.62 -9.30 20.67
N PHE A 72 -13.97 -9.51 19.52
CA PHE A 72 -13.18 -10.73 19.24
C PHE A 72 -12.19 -11.12 20.36
N ALA A 73 -11.50 -10.15 20.95
CA ALA A 73 -10.57 -10.42 22.06
C ALA A 73 -11.30 -10.82 23.35
N ARG A 74 -12.46 -10.24 23.62
CA ARG A 74 -13.31 -10.58 24.76
C ARG A 74 -13.93 -11.94 24.55
N GLU A 75 -14.51 -12.22 23.39
CA GLU A 75 -15.10 -13.53 23.07
C GLU A 75 -14.07 -14.65 23.10
N LYS A 76 -12.85 -14.39 22.61
CA LYS A 76 -11.73 -15.31 22.75
C LYS A 76 -11.32 -15.52 24.21
N MET A 77 -11.37 -14.50 25.05
CA MET A 77 -11.02 -14.64 26.46
C MET A 77 -12.12 -15.37 27.24
N TRP A 78 -13.39 -15.01 27.01
CA TRP A 78 -14.54 -15.63 27.64
C TRP A 78 -14.67 -17.10 27.24
N SER A 79 -14.47 -17.44 25.96
CA SER A 79 -14.43 -18.85 25.54
C SER A 79 -13.31 -19.63 26.24
N ARG A 80 -12.13 -19.03 26.40
CA ARG A 80 -11.04 -19.63 27.17
C ARG A 80 -11.40 -19.85 28.63
N ILE A 81 -11.96 -18.86 29.34
CA ILE A 81 -12.32 -19.00 30.76
C ILE A 81 -13.27 -20.19 30.98
N HIS A 82 -14.18 -20.45 30.04
CA HIS A 82 -15.13 -21.56 30.14
C HIS A 82 -14.54 -22.92 29.74
N LEU A 83 -13.55 -22.93 28.83
CA LEU A 83 -12.93 -24.17 28.35
C LEU A 83 -11.71 -24.61 29.17
N ILE A 84 -11.01 -23.66 29.81
CA ILE A 84 -9.80 -23.93 30.61
C ILE A 84 -10.06 -24.98 31.70
N PRO A 85 -11.13 -24.92 32.52
CA PRO A 85 -11.34 -25.90 33.57
C PRO A 85 -11.48 -27.34 33.05
N LEU A 86 -12.12 -27.53 31.89
CA LEU A 86 -12.25 -28.84 31.25
C LEU A 86 -10.88 -29.33 30.77
N LEU A 87 -10.11 -28.48 30.10
CA LEU A 87 -8.78 -28.82 29.58
C LEU A 87 -7.81 -29.17 30.71
N THR A 88 -7.80 -28.40 31.79
CA THR A 88 -6.97 -28.66 32.97
C THR A 88 -7.37 -29.96 33.67
N ALA A 89 -8.66 -30.29 33.74
CA ALA A 89 -9.11 -31.55 34.33
C ALA A 89 -8.70 -32.78 33.51
N GLU A 90 -8.72 -32.69 32.17
CA GLU A 90 -8.20 -33.75 31.29
C GLU A 90 -6.68 -33.90 31.42
N GLU A 91 -5.95 -32.78 31.49
CA GLU A 91 -4.50 -32.77 31.67
C GLU A 91 -4.08 -33.41 33.01
N ASP A 92 -4.74 -33.06 34.12
CA ASP A 92 -4.47 -33.64 35.44
C ASP A 92 -4.70 -35.16 35.47
N ARG A 93 -5.77 -35.66 34.82
CA ARG A 93 -6.04 -37.11 34.71
C ARG A 93 -4.94 -37.84 33.94
N ASP A 94 -4.51 -37.25 32.85
CA ASP A 94 -3.44 -37.78 32.00
C ASP A 94 -2.09 -37.81 32.74
N LEU A 95 -1.78 -36.77 33.52
CA LEU A 95 -0.56 -36.69 34.33
C LEU A 95 -0.54 -37.78 35.40
N VAL A 96 -1.64 -37.97 36.13
CA VAL A 96 -1.75 -39.06 37.12
C VAL A 96 -1.59 -40.42 36.45
N ARG A 97 -2.21 -40.65 35.28
CA ARG A 97 -2.05 -41.91 34.54
C ARG A 97 -0.61 -42.18 34.10
N ARG A 98 0.18 -41.14 33.80
CA ARG A 98 1.58 -41.30 33.35
C ARG A 98 2.56 -41.40 34.51
N ALA A 99 2.20 -40.92 35.70
CA ALA A 99 3.06 -40.90 36.87
C ALA A 99 3.07 -42.24 37.65
N PHE A 100 2.03 -43.06 37.47
CA PHE A 100 1.89 -44.40 38.04
C PHE A 100 1.96 -45.47 36.94
#